data_AF-A0A7X1ZG19-F1
#
_entry.id   AF-A0A7X1ZG19-F1
#
_cell.length_a   1.000
_cell.length_b   1.000
_cell.length_c   1.000
_cell.angle_alpha   90.00
_cell.angle_beta   90.00
_cell.angle_gamma   90.00
#
_symmetry.space_group_name_H-M   'P 1'
#
loop_
_entity.id
_entity.type
_entity.pdbx_description
1 polymer ?
#
loop_
_entity_poly.entity_id
_entity_poly.type
_entity_poly.pdbx_seq_one_letter_code
_entity_poly.pdbx_strand_id
1 'polypeptide(L)'
;MNSGEVMHETVTKGEFAQMIGRAPSAISNWIAAGTLSGAALAGEGRSARVVVPEALRQLGMKLDVRQQMAQARPIETRTGTSPAVTRGAVADAQERLAAAKAEREELALMRERAEARARNGDWLPTAQARSEFAGVLHQVIRTTEVWLQVEAPQAVLASLIPDDVDALAERLGTSAATVRGVLAALGVDQRALGVTLRDGYRDHRRQVAARAGVEAEAEPPFVPEDGAAPDPEESADA
;
A
#
# COMPACT_ATOMS: atom_id res chain seq x y z
N MET A 1 -17.37 50.78 7.19
CA MET A 1 -16.16 50.06 6.78
C MET A 1 -15.45 49.60 8.04
N ASN A 2 -15.79 48.42 8.56
CA ASN A 2 -15.05 47.83 9.68
C ASN A 2 -13.88 47.06 9.09
N SER A 3 -12.68 47.64 9.18
CA SER A 3 -11.44 46.90 9.01
C SER A 3 -11.38 45.85 10.10
N GLY A 4 -11.83 44.63 9.77
CA GLY A 4 -11.66 43.47 10.62
C GLY A 4 -10.17 43.19 10.74
N GLU A 5 -9.58 43.65 11.82
CA GLU A 5 -8.23 43.32 12.22
C GLU A 5 -8.19 41.81 12.50
N VAL A 6 -7.75 41.05 11.51
CA VAL A 6 -7.56 39.61 11.64
C VAL A 6 -6.37 39.43 12.55
N MET A 7 -6.62 39.26 13.86
CA MET A 7 -5.58 38.88 14.80
C MET A 7 -4.98 37.55 14.34
N HIS A 8 -3.81 37.61 13.71
CA HIS A 8 -3.08 36.43 13.28
C HIS A 8 -2.61 35.69 14.52
N GLU A 9 -3.29 34.59 14.86
CA GLU A 9 -2.91 33.75 15.98
C GLU A 9 -1.51 33.18 15.75
N THR A 10 -0.53 33.69 16.50
CA THR A 10 0.86 33.21 16.49
C THR A 10 1.12 32.34 17.70
N VAL A 11 1.44 31.07 17.47
CA VAL A 11 1.73 30.09 18.52
C VAL A 11 3.19 29.63 18.43
N THR A 12 3.72 29.03 19.49
CA THR A 12 5.04 28.39 19.42
C THR A 12 5.01 27.13 18.54
N LYS A 13 6.18 26.71 18.04
CA LYS A 13 6.29 25.48 17.21
C LYS A 13 5.76 24.24 17.95
N GLY A 14 5.95 24.16 19.27
CA GLY A 14 5.47 23.06 20.10
C GLY A 14 3.95 23.05 20.26
N GLU A 15 3.35 24.21 20.50
CA GLU A 15 1.88 24.37 20.58
C GLU A 15 1.22 24.07 19.23
N PHE A 16 1.80 24.54 18.12
CA PHE A 16 1.30 24.21 16.78
C PHE A 16 1.36 22.70 16.51
N ALA A 17 2.46 22.04 16.89
CA ALA A 17 2.61 20.60 16.73
C ALA A 17 1.53 19.83 17.51
N GLN A 18 1.25 20.24 18.75
CA GLN A 18 0.18 19.65 19.55
C GLN A 18 -1.20 19.88 18.90
N MET A 19 -1.46 21.08 18.39
CA MET A 19 -2.73 21.44 17.73
C MET A 19 -3.06 20.52 16.55
N ILE A 20 -2.06 20.15 15.74
CA ILE A 20 -2.23 19.26 14.58
C ILE A 20 -1.94 17.77 14.89
N GLY A 21 -1.68 17.42 16.16
CA GLY A 21 -1.38 16.05 16.56
C GLY A 21 -0.09 15.48 15.95
N ARG A 22 0.98 16.28 15.93
CA ARG A 22 2.30 15.91 15.41
C ARG A 22 3.40 16.15 16.45
N ALA A 23 4.51 15.45 16.28
CA ALA A 23 5.70 15.68 17.09
C ALA A 23 6.35 17.04 16.73
N PRO A 24 6.91 17.79 17.69
CA PRO A 24 7.61 19.05 17.42
C PRO A 24 8.75 18.93 16.40
N SER A 25 9.40 17.77 16.33
CA SER A 25 10.43 17.46 15.32
C SER A 25 9.90 17.50 13.89
N ALA A 26 8.63 17.14 13.65
CA ALA A 26 8.02 17.21 12.32
C ALA A 26 7.91 18.66 11.82
N ILE A 27 7.59 19.60 12.71
CA ILE A 27 7.55 21.03 12.38
C ILE A 27 8.94 21.53 11.98
N SER A 28 9.97 21.16 12.74
CA SER A 28 11.36 21.50 12.40
C SER A 28 11.76 20.93 11.04
N ASN A 29 11.37 19.70 10.73
CA ASN A 29 11.64 19.07 9.44
C ASN A 29 10.91 19.78 8.29
N TRP A 30 9.65 20.19 8.48
CA TRP A 30 8.91 20.95 7.47
C TRP A 30 9.49 22.34 7.21
N ILE A 31 10.03 22.98 8.25
CA ILE A 31 10.76 24.24 8.10
C ILE A 31 12.06 24.01 7.32
N ALA A 32 12.83 22.98 7.69
CA ALA A 32 14.08 22.63 7.00
C ALA A 32 13.88 22.20 5.54
N ALA A 33 12.78 21.48 5.25
CA ALA A 33 12.39 21.05 3.91
C ALA A 33 11.76 22.17 3.07
N GLY A 34 11.51 23.35 3.65
CA GLY A 34 10.85 24.47 2.96
C GLY A 34 9.35 24.26 2.71
N THR A 35 8.73 23.26 3.33
CA THR A 35 7.28 23.06 3.30
C THR A 35 6.57 24.18 4.06
N LEU A 36 7.12 24.60 5.20
CA LEU A 36 6.71 25.77 5.98
C LEU A 36 7.77 26.85 5.84
N SER A 37 7.41 28.01 5.27
CA SER A 37 8.38 29.07 4.99
C SER A 37 7.76 30.46 4.96
N GLY A 38 8.59 31.49 5.17
CA GLY A 38 8.24 32.90 5.00
C GLY A 38 7.04 33.31 5.84
N ALA A 39 5.91 33.59 5.17
CA ALA A 39 4.68 34.10 5.76
C ALA A 39 4.08 33.21 6.88
N ALA A 40 4.41 31.91 6.92
CA ALA A 40 3.96 31.00 7.97
C ALA A 40 4.76 31.12 9.28
N LEU A 41 5.90 31.82 9.26
CA LEU A 41 6.79 31.98 10.40
C LEU A 41 6.91 33.45 10.78
N ALA A 42 6.51 33.78 12.01
CA ALA A 42 6.71 35.09 12.61
C ALA A 42 8.02 35.08 13.43
N GLY A 43 9.03 35.79 12.93
CA GLY A 43 10.37 35.87 13.55
C GLY A 43 11.37 34.87 12.97
N GLU A 44 12.63 34.99 13.37
CA GLU A 44 13.75 34.24 12.81
C GLU A 44 14.36 33.22 13.80
N GLY A 45 14.83 32.08 13.28
CA GLY A 45 15.62 31.11 14.05
C GLY A 45 14.83 30.26 15.06
N ARG A 46 15.43 30.07 16.25
CA ARG A 46 14.92 29.16 17.31
C ARG A 46 13.67 29.71 18.00
N SER A 47 13.51 31.04 18.03
CA SER A 47 12.37 31.75 18.62
C SER A 47 11.24 32.03 17.64
N ALA A 48 11.36 31.59 16.37
CA ALA A 48 10.30 31.77 15.38
C ALA A 48 8.98 31.15 15.85
N ARG A 49 7.90 31.92 15.77
CA ARG A 49 6.53 31.50 16.05
C ARG A 49 5.83 31.12 14.74
N VAL A 50 4.81 30.29 14.84
CA VAL A 50 4.03 29.81 13.69
C VAL A 50 2.76 30.64 13.59
N VAL A 51 2.52 31.23 12.42
CA VAL A 51 1.24 31.86 12.08
C VAL A 51 0.28 30.76 11.65
N VAL A 52 -0.61 30.35 12.56
CA VAL A 52 -1.49 29.17 12.40
C VAL A 52 -2.23 29.13 11.05
N PRO A 53 -2.95 30.18 10.63
CA PRO A 53 -3.74 30.11 9.39
C PRO A 53 -2.87 29.94 8.14
N GLU A 54 -1.72 30.63 8.08
CA GLU A 54 -0.82 30.57 6.94
C GLU A 54 -0.04 29.25 6.89
N ALA A 55 0.31 28.70 8.06
CA ALA A 55 0.93 27.39 8.19
C ALA A 55 0.01 26.26 7.69
N LEU A 56 -1.27 26.28 8.08
CA LEU A 56 -2.26 25.33 7.60
C LEU A 56 -2.49 25.46 6.09
N ARG A 57 -2.51 26.68 5.55
CA ARG A 57 -2.62 26.93 4.11
C ARG A 57 -1.45 26.34 3.33
N GLN A 58 -0.21 26.58 3.79
CA GLN A 58 0.99 26.04 3.15
C GLN A 58 1.07 24.52 3.23
N LEU A 59 0.71 23.94 4.38
CA LEU A 59 0.66 22.48 4.55
C LEU A 59 -0.45 21.86 3.68
N GLY A 60 -1.61 22.49 3.59
CA GLY A 60 -2.70 22.03 2.72
C GLY A 60 -2.35 22.06 1.23
N MET A 61 -1.53 23.01 0.78
CA MET A 61 -1.11 23.12 -0.61
C MET A 61 0.05 22.19 -0.99
N LYS A 62 0.97 21.91 -0.05
CA LYS A 62 2.20 21.15 -0.32
C LYS A 62 2.16 19.70 0.13
N LEU A 63 1.26 19.33 1.04
CA LEU A 63 1.19 17.96 1.54
C LEU A 63 0.27 17.13 0.64
N ASP A 64 0.89 16.20 -0.09
CA ASP A 64 0.24 15.33 -1.07
C ASP A 64 -0.90 14.54 -0.41
N VAL A 65 -2.08 14.50 -1.05
CA VAL A 65 -3.31 13.87 -0.53
C VAL A 65 -3.06 12.38 -0.22
N ARG A 66 -2.17 11.72 -0.96
CA ARG A 66 -1.74 10.34 -0.69
C ARG A 66 -0.93 10.19 0.59
N GLN A 67 -0.09 11.17 0.95
CA GLN A 67 0.62 11.17 2.24
C GLN A 67 -0.32 11.48 3.40
N GLN A 68 -1.34 12.30 3.20
CA GLN A 68 -2.35 12.57 4.23
C GLN A 68 -3.22 11.34 4.52
N MET A 69 -3.56 10.54 3.50
CA MET A 69 -4.35 9.31 3.65
C MET A 69 -3.55 8.15 4.28
N ALA A 70 -2.23 8.07 4.03
CA ALA A 70 -1.36 7.06 4.63
C ALA A 70 -1.01 7.35 6.11
N GLN A 71 -1.39 8.53 6.63
CA GLN A 71 -1.08 8.95 7.99
C GLN A 71 -2.27 8.70 8.93
N ALA A 72 -1.98 8.22 10.15
CA ALA A 72 -2.98 7.88 11.15
C ALA A 72 -3.88 9.06 11.61
N ARG A 73 -3.53 10.31 11.27
CA ARG A 73 -4.34 11.52 11.48
C ARG A 73 -4.13 12.50 10.33
N PRO A 74 -5.06 12.65 9.37
CA PRO A 74 -4.99 13.65 8.32
C PRO A 74 -5.07 15.08 8.89
N ILE A 75 -4.43 16.06 8.23
CA ILE A 75 -4.55 17.47 8.61
C ILE A 75 -5.84 17.99 7.96
N GLU A 76 -6.85 18.28 8.77
CA GLU A 76 -8.12 18.82 8.26
C GLU A 76 -7.96 20.30 7.87
N THR A 77 -7.97 20.57 6.57
CA THR A 77 -7.94 21.92 6.00
C THR A 77 -9.35 22.50 5.85
N ARG A 78 -10.21 22.37 6.87
CA ARG A 78 -11.52 23.05 6.85
C ARG A 78 -11.37 24.51 7.25
N THR A 79 -11.34 25.37 6.24
CA THR A 79 -11.59 26.81 6.38
C THR A 79 -13.07 27.03 6.67
N GLY A 80 -13.40 27.41 7.91
CA GLY A 80 -14.77 27.70 8.32
C GLY A 80 -14.89 28.03 9.80
N THR A 81 -14.99 29.31 10.11
CA THR A 81 -15.17 29.96 11.42
C THR A 81 -16.24 29.33 12.33
N SER A 82 -15.90 28.95 13.58
CA SER A 82 -16.58 29.33 14.85
C SER A 82 -16.06 28.50 16.06
N PRO A 83 -16.02 29.03 17.32
CA PRO A 83 -15.34 28.39 18.45
C PRO A 83 -16.26 27.44 19.23
N ALA A 84 -15.98 26.13 19.21
CA ALA A 84 -16.64 25.13 20.08
C ALA A 84 -15.82 23.83 20.23
N VAL A 85 -14.52 23.93 20.55
CA VAL A 85 -13.59 22.78 20.36
C VAL A 85 -13.69 21.69 21.43
N THR A 86 -14.35 21.88 22.57
CA THR A 86 -14.39 20.81 23.60
C THR A 86 -15.51 19.78 23.42
N ARG A 87 -16.48 20.01 22.52
CA ARG A 87 -17.55 19.04 22.20
C ARG A 87 -17.35 18.28 20.88
N GLY A 88 -16.63 18.84 19.91
CA GLY A 88 -16.40 18.22 18.60
C GLY A 88 -15.43 17.02 18.65
N ALA A 89 -14.36 17.08 19.45
CA ALA A 89 -13.37 16.00 19.50
C ALA A 89 -13.92 14.70 20.14
N VAL A 90 -14.87 14.82 21.08
CA VAL A 90 -15.58 13.67 21.65
C VAL A 90 -16.60 13.13 20.67
N ALA A 91 -17.28 14.00 19.91
CA ALA A 91 -18.20 13.59 18.84
C ALA A 91 -17.46 12.80 17.74
N ASP A 92 -16.30 13.25 17.27
CA ASP A 92 -15.51 12.53 16.26
C ASP A 92 -14.95 11.18 16.77
N ALA A 93 -14.60 11.10 18.05
CA ALA A 93 -14.15 9.85 18.67
C ALA A 93 -15.32 8.87 18.85
N GLN A 94 -16.50 9.38 19.21
CA GLN A 94 -17.75 8.62 19.28
C GLN A 94 -18.20 8.15 17.90
N GLU A 95 -18.06 8.98 16.87
CA GLU A 95 -18.38 8.63 15.48
C GLU A 95 -17.44 7.53 14.95
N ARG A 96 -16.14 7.60 15.24
CA ARG A 96 -15.18 6.53 14.92
C ARG A 96 -15.49 5.21 15.66
N LEU A 97 -15.88 5.29 16.92
CA LEU A 97 -16.29 4.11 17.69
C LEU A 97 -17.62 3.54 17.19
N ALA A 98 -18.54 4.39 16.74
CA ALA A 98 -19.79 3.98 16.14
C ALA A 98 -19.57 3.29 14.78
N ALA A 99 -18.70 3.85 13.93
CA ALA A 99 -18.31 3.25 12.65
C ALA A 99 -17.65 1.88 12.83
N ALA A 100 -16.70 1.76 13.77
CA ALA A 100 -16.05 0.48 14.06
C ALA A 100 -17.02 -0.56 14.65
N LYS A 101 -18.06 -0.13 15.36
CA LYS A 101 -19.13 -1.03 15.83
C LYS A 101 -20.04 -1.45 14.67
N ALA A 102 -20.41 -0.53 13.79
CA ALA A 102 -21.20 -0.81 12.59
C ALA A 102 -20.50 -1.82 11.68
N GLU A 103 -19.19 -1.66 11.42
CA GLU A 103 -18.41 -2.64 10.64
C GLU A 103 -18.37 -4.03 11.31
N ARG A 104 -18.28 -4.08 12.65
CA ARG A 104 -18.31 -5.36 13.38
C ARG A 104 -19.67 -6.03 13.30
N GLU A 105 -20.74 -5.26 13.39
CA GLU A 105 -22.12 -5.76 13.25
C GLU A 105 -22.39 -6.23 11.81
N GLU A 106 -21.90 -5.50 10.81
CA GLU A 106 -22.01 -5.90 9.40
C GLU A 106 -21.24 -7.19 9.10
N LEU A 107 -20.02 -7.33 9.62
CA LEU A 107 -19.25 -8.58 9.51
C LEU A 107 -19.93 -9.75 10.24
N ALA A 108 -20.54 -9.50 11.39
CA ALA A 108 -21.29 -10.52 12.12
C ALA A 108 -22.53 -10.97 11.32
N LEU A 109 -23.28 -10.02 10.76
CA LEU A 109 -24.43 -10.30 9.89
C LEU A 109 -24.03 -11.05 8.61
N MET A 110 -22.88 -10.72 8.01
CA MET A 110 -22.37 -11.47 6.86
C MET A 110 -22.03 -12.91 7.23
N ARG A 111 -21.39 -13.14 8.38
CA ARG A 111 -21.08 -14.49 8.87
C ARG A 111 -22.34 -15.29 9.16
N GLU A 112 -23.31 -14.69 9.84
CA GLU A 112 -24.58 -15.35 10.15
C GLU A 112 -25.35 -15.72 8.89
N ARG A 113 -25.39 -14.82 7.88
CA ARG A 113 -25.98 -15.12 6.56
C ARG A 113 -25.24 -16.25 5.84
N ALA A 114 -23.91 -16.29 5.91
CA ALA A 114 -23.12 -17.36 5.31
C ALA A 114 -23.38 -18.72 6.01
N GLU A 115 -23.44 -18.73 7.34
CA GLU A 115 -23.77 -19.92 8.13
C GLU A 115 -25.21 -20.39 7.93
N ALA A 116 -26.15 -19.46 7.74
CA ALA A 116 -27.53 -19.79 7.41
C ALA A 116 -27.63 -20.45 6.02
N ARG A 117 -26.89 -19.94 5.02
CA ARG A 117 -26.80 -20.60 3.70
C ARG A 117 -26.14 -21.97 3.77
N ALA A 118 -25.05 -22.10 4.54
CA ALA A 118 -24.39 -23.38 4.76
C ALA A 118 -25.32 -24.40 5.45
N ARG A 119 -26.13 -23.97 6.43
CA ARG A 119 -27.14 -24.82 7.09
C ARG A 119 -28.28 -25.21 6.17
N ASN A 120 -28.69 -24.33 5.27
CA ASN A 120 -29.74 -24.59 4.29
C ASN A 120 -29.25 -25.43 3.10
N GLY A 121 -27.94 -25.73 3.02
CA GLY A 121 -27.37 -26.50 1.91
C GLY A 121 -27.26 -25.72 0.60
N ASP A 122 -27.46 -24.39 0.65
CA ASP A 122 -27.25 -23.49 -0.49
C ASP A 122 -25.74 -23.29 -0.70
N TRP A 123 -25.11 -24.30 -1.27
CA TRP A 123 -23.72 -24.22 -1.72
C TRP A 123 -23.66 -23.49 -3.05
N LEU A 124 -22.59 -22.72 -3.25
CA LEU A 124 -22.35 -22.04 -4.52
C LEU A 124 -22.25 -23.11 -5.63
N PRO A 125 -22.98 -22.98 -6.75
CA PRO A 125 -22.86 -23.91 -7.86
C PRO A 125 -21.38 -24.09 -8.25
N THR A 126 -20.95 -25.34 -8.50
CA THR A 126 -19.53 -25.65 -8.76
C THR A 126 -18.95 -24.82 -9.91
N ALA A 127 -19.75 -24.52 -10.93
CA ALA A 127 -19.36 -23.64 -12.04
C ALA A 127 -19.03 -22.20 -11.58
N GLN A 128 -19.85 -21.65 -10.69
CA GLN A 128 -19.66 -20.30 -10.15
C GLN A 128 -18.44 -20.26 -9.23
N ALA A 129 -18.26 -21.27 -8.37
CA ALA A 129 -17.08 -21.39 -7.51
C ALA A 129 -15.78 -21.46 -8.32
N ARG A 130 -15.77 -22.21 -9.44
CA ARG A 130 -14.63 -22.26 -10.36
C ARG A 130 -14.32 -20.90 -10.98
N SER A 131 -15.32 -20.14 -11.39
CA SER A 131 -15.10 -18.82 -12.00
C SER A 131 -14.53 -17.79 -11.02
N GLU A 132 -15.04 -17.76 -9.79
CA GLU A 132 -14.54 -16.90 -8.71
C GLU A 132 -13.11 -17.27 -8.33
N PHE A 133 -12.85 -18.57 -8.18
CA PHE A 133 -11.53 -19.09 -7.87
C PHE A 133 -10.52 -18.78 -8.99
N ALA A 134 -10.91 -18.92 -10.26
CA ALA A 134 -10.07 -18.57 -11.40
C ALA A 134 -9.71 -17.08 -11.40
N GLY A 135 -10.67 -16.20 -11.08
CA GLY A 135 -10.43 -14.76 -10.94
C GLY A 135 -9.44 -14.42 -9.84
N VAL A 136 -9.63 -15.00 -8.64
CA VAL A 136 -8.71 -14.82 -7.50
C VAL A 136 -7.31 -15.36 -7.82
N LEU A 137 -7.22 -16.54 -8.42
CA LEU A 137 -5.94 -17.16 -8.79
C LEU A 137 -5.21 -16.31 -9.84
N HIS A 138 -5.92 -15.78 -10.83
CA HIS A 138 -5.36 -14.88 -11.83
C HIS A 138 -4.83 -13.59 -11.19
N GLN A 139 -5.55 -13.02 -10.23
CA GLN A 139 -5.09 -11.84 -9.48
C GLN A 139 -3.82 -12.15 -8.67
N VAL A 140 -3.76 -13.30 -7.99
CA VAL A 140 -2.57 -13.72 -7.25
C VAL A 140 -1.40 -13.91 -8.20
N ILE A 141 -1.56 -14.66 -9.29
CA ILE A 141 -0.52 -14.88 -10.30
C ILE A 141 -0.02 -13.54 -10.84
N ARG A 142 -0.91 -12.63 -11.22
CA ARG A 142 -0.54 -11.31 -11.74
C ARG A 142 0.21 -10.47 -10.71
N THR A 143 -0.25 -10.47 -9.45
CA THR A 143 0.41 -9.73 -8.37
C THR A 143 1.78 -10.31 -8.07
N THR A 144 1.90 -11.64 -8.02
CA THR A 144 3.16 -12.35 -7.85
C THR A 144 4.09 -12.17 -9.06
N GLU A 145 3.57 -12.13 -10.29
CA GLU A 145 4.38 -11.83 -11.48
C GLU A 145 4.89 -10.39 -11.47
N VAL A 146 4.06 -9.40 -11.10
CA VAL A 146 4.50 -8.01 -10.96
C VAL A 146 5.55 -7.91 -9.87
N TRP A 147 5.33 -8.55 -8.72
CA TRP A 147 6.34 -8.67 -7.68
C TRP A 147 7.62 -9.33 -8.22
N LEU A 148 7.52 -10.47 -8.90
CA LEU A 148 8.67 -11.19 -9.50
C LEU A 148 9.38 -10.42 -10.63
N GLN A 149 8.71 -9.47 -11.30
CA GLN A 149 9.28 -8.70 -12.41
C GLN A 149 9.86 -7.35 -11.98
N VAL A 150 9.29 -6.73 -10.95
CA VAL A 150 9.64 -5.38 -10.52
C VAL A 150 10.41 -5.40 -9.20
N GLU A 151 9.88 -6.11 -8.20
CA GLU A 151 10.36 -6.02 -6.82
C GLU A 151 11.32 -7.14 -6.45
N ALA A 152 11.05 -8.39 -6.86
CA ALA A 152 11.89 -9.54 -6.57
C ALA A 152 13.25 -9.47 -7.27
N PRO A 153 13.40 -9.03 -8.54
CA PRO A 153 14.71 -8.87 -9.13
C PRO A 153 15.49 -7.78 -8.40
N GLN A 154 14.83 -6.72 -7.90
CA GLN A 154 15.48 -5.70 -7.09
C GLN A 154 15.86 -6.21 -5.69
N ALA A 155 15.01 -6.98 -5.02
CA ALA A 155 15.28 -7.54 -3.69
C ALA A 155 16.28 -8.71 -3.75
N VAL A 156 16.21 -9.54 -4.78
CA VAL A 156 17.14 -10.64 -5.07
C VAL A 156 18.45 -10.10 -5.61
N LEU A 157 18.47 -9.08 -6.47
CA LEU A 157 19.72 -8.38 -6.83
C LEU A 157 20.30 -7.65 -5.62
N ALA A 158 19.51 -6.97 -4.80
CA ALA A 158 20.00 -6.32 -3.56
C ALA A 158 20.47 -7.31 -2.49
N SER A 159 20.07 -8.59 -2.55
CA SER A 159 20.53 -9.63 -1.61
C SER A 159 21.58 -10.58 -2.18
N LEU A 160 21.67 -10.76 -3.51
CA LEU A 160 22.69 -11.59 -4.20
C LEU A 160 23.86 -10.79 -4.75
N ILE A 161 23.64 -9.53 -5.09
CA ILE A 161 24.68 -8.54 -5.31
C ILE A 161 24.57 -7.61 -4.11
N PRO A 162 25.38 -7.82 -3.07
CA PRO A 162 25.58 -6.75 -2.11
C PRO A 162 26.01 -5.53 -2.92
N ASP A 163 25.19 -4.46 -2.92
CA ASP A 163 25.57 -3.14 -3.46
C ASP A 163 26.92 -2.70 -2.89
N ASP A 164 27.28 -3.29 -1.76
CA ASP A 164 28.56 -3.20 -1.12
C ASP A 164 29.33 -4.53 -1.21
N VAL A 165 30.37 -4.58 -2.04
CA VAL A 165 31.31 -5.71 -2.08
C VAL A 165 31.89 -6.00 -0.69
N ASP A 166 31.87 -5.01 0.21
CA ASP A 166 32.30 -5.16 1.58
C ASP A 166 31.32 -6.03 2.41
N ALA A 167 30.01 -5.95 2.17
CA ALA A 167 29.02 -6.86 2.79
C ALA A 167 29.10 -8.30 2.24
N LEU A 168 29.45 -8.47 0.96
CA LEU A 168 29.75 -9.81 0.42
C LEU A 168 31.00 -10.40 1.08
N ALA A 169 32.01 -9.57 1.29
CA ALA A 169 33.25 -9.98 1.92
C ALA A 169 33.05 -10.37 3.38
N GLU A 170 32.27 -9.58 4.13
CA GLU A 170 31.91 -9.85 5.51
C GLU A 170 31.19 -11.21 5.64
N ARG A 171 30.20 -11.47 4.78
CA ARG A 171 29.44 -12.73 4.80
C ARG A 171 30.29 -13.96 4.46
N LEU A 172 31.30 -13.77 3.61
CA LEU A 172 32.26 -14.82 3.23
C LEU A 172 33.45 -14.91 4.19
N GLY A 173 33.51 -14.07 5.23
CA GLY A 173 34.64 -14.02 6.16
C GLY A 173 35.96 -13.65 5.48
N THR A 174 35.92 -12.83 4.43
CA THR A 174 37.08 -12.44 3.63
C THR A 174 37.13 -10.94 3.39
N SER A 175 38.19 -10.46 2.73
CA SER A 175 38.33 -9.04 2.40
C SER A 175 37.65 -8.70 1.09
N ALA A 176 37.09 -7.50 0.99
CA ALA A 176 36.43 -7.02 -0.21
C ALA A 176 37.39 -6.93 -1.41
N ALA A 177 38.67 -6.67 -1.15
CA ALA A 177 39.71 -6.73 -2.18
C ALA A 177 39.88 -8.14 -2.76
N THR A 178 39.76 -9.18 -1.93
CA THR A 178 39.76 -10.58 -2.37
C THR A 178 38.55 -10.87 -3.26
N VAL A 179 37.35 -10.43 -2.85
CA VAL A 179 36.12 -10.62 -3.63
C VAL A 179 36.21 -9.90 -4.99
N ARG A 180 36.64 -8.63 -4.99
CA ARG A 180 36.87 -7.85 -6.22
C ARG A 180 37.94 -8.50 -7.12
N GLY A 181 39.03 -9.00 -6.52
CA GLY A 181 40.10 -9.69 -7.23
C GLY A 181 39.65 -10.99 -7.88
N VAL A 182 38.82 -11.78 -7.20
CA VAL A 182 38.25 -13.02 -7.76
C VAL A 182 37.28 -12.72 -8.91
N LEU A 183 36.39 -11.74 -8.75
CA LEU A 183 35.47 -11.35 -9.82
C LEU A 183 36.22 -10.83 -11.06
N ALA A 184 37.27 -10.02 -10.85
CA ALA A 184 38.12 -9.52 -11.92
C ALA A 184 38.95 -10.65 -12.58
N ALA A 185 39.51 -11.57 -11.80
CA ALA A 185 40.29 -12.71 -12.32
C ALA A 185 39.43 -13.69 -13.13
N LEU A 186 38.15 -13.80 -12.80
CA LEU A 186 37.17 -14.57 -13.57
C LEU A 186 36.68 -13.83 -14.83
N GLY A 187 37.15 -12.59 -15.07
CA GLY A 187 36.74 -11.77 -16.21
C GLY A 187 35.26 -11.41 -16.19
N VAL A 188 34.62 -11.52 -15.03
CA VAL A 188 33.19 -11.28 -14.88
C VAL A 188 32.98 -9.77 -14.78
N ASP A 189 32.70 -9.15 -15.92
CA ASP A 189 32.14 -7.81 -15.95
C ASP A 189 30.79 -7.86 -15.21
N GLN A 190 30.69 -7.12 -14.09
CA GLN A 190 29.48 -7.06 -13.27
C GLN A 190 28.25 -6.66 -14.10
N ARG A 191 28.44 -5.82 -15.12
CA ARG A 191 27.36 -5.43 -16.03
C ARG A 191 26.95 -6.59 -16.94
N ALA A 192 27.91 -7.35 -17.45
CA ALA A 192 27.65 -8.54 -18.25
C ALA A 192 26.97 -9.64 -17.41
N LEU A 193 27.38 -9.84 -16.15
CA LEU A 193 26.75 -10.78 -15.23
C LEU A 193 25.27 -10.46 -15.03
N GLY A 194 24.93 -9.19 -14.81
CA GLY A 194 23.55 -8.74 -14.69
C GLY A 194 22.71 -9.00 -15.94
N VAL A 195 23.29 -8.85 -17.13
CA VAL A 195 22.63 -9.17 -18.42
C VAL A 195 22.42 -10.68 -18.56
N THR A 196 23.46 -11.48 -18.32
CA THR A 196 23.41 -12.94 -18.41
C THR A 196 22.38 -13.55 -17.46
N LEU A 197 22.30 -13.07 -16.22
CA LEU A 197 21.29 -13.53 -15.26
C LEU A 197 19.86 -13.18 -15.72
N ARG A 198 19.67 -11.99 -16.28
CA ARG A 198 18.37 -11.54 -16.80
C ARG A 198 17.92 -12.38 -18.00
N ASP A 199 18.83 -12.68 -18.92
CA ASP A 199 18.54 -13.47 -20.10
C ASP A 199 18.31 -14.95 -19.75
N GLY A 200 19.10 -15.51 -18.82
CA GLY A 200 18.85 -16.86 -18.29
C GLY A 200 17.49 -17.01 -17.62
N TYR A 201 17.03 -16.00 -16.88
CA TYR A 201 15.68 -16.01 -16.30
C TYR A 201 14.57 -15.93 -17.35
N ARG A 202 14.75 -15.12 -18.41
CA ARG A 202 13.81 -15.06 -19.53
C ARG A 202 13.69 -16.39 -20.25
N ASP A 203 14.80 -17.07 -20.48
CA ASP A 203 14.81 -18.38 -21.13
C ASP A 203 14.16 -19.45 -20.25
N HIS A 204 14.41 -19.42 -18.94
CA HIS A 204 13.70 -20.29 -18.01
C HIS A 204 12.18 -20.09 -18.06
N ARG A 205 11.70 -18.84 -18.10
CA ARG A 205 10.25 -18.56 -18.25
C ARG A 205 9.68 -19.10 -19.55
N ARG A 206 10.40 -18.94 -20.68
CA ARG A 206 9.97 -19.49 -21.97
C ARG A 206 9.83 -21.02 -21.90
N GLN A 207 10.76 -21.70 -21.23
CA GLN A 207 10.71 -23.15 -21.05
C GLN A 207 9.53 -23.58 -20.17
N VAL A 208 9.28 -22.88 -19.06
CA VAL A 208 8.13 -23.16 -18.18
C VAL A 208 6.81 -22.95 -18.92
N ALA A 209 6.69 -21.85 -19.67
CA ALA A 209 5.50 -21.56 -20.47
C ALA A 209 5.27 -22.59 -21.58
N ALA A 210 6.33 -22.99 -22.29
CA ALA A 210 6.25 -24.03 -23.32
C ALA A 210 5.82 -25.38 -22.73
N ARG A 211 6.36 -25.74 -21.56
CA ARG A 211 5.98 -26.97 -20.85
C ARG A 211 4.52 -26.95 -20.42
N ALA A 212 4.05 -25.83 -19.87
CA ALA A 212 2.65 -25.65 -19.50
C ALA A 212 1.72 -25.75 -20.72
N GLY A 213 2.14 -25.25 -21.89
CA GLY A 213 1.40 -25.42 -23.14
C GLY A 213 1.27 -26.88 -23.57
N VAL A 214 2.36 -27.65 -23.53
CA VAL A 214 2.34 -29.09 -23.83
C VAL A 214 1.45 -29.86 -22.86
N GLU A 215 1.48 -29.48 -21.57
CA GLU A 215 0.63 -30.10 -20.55
C GLU A 215 -0.86 -29.80 -20.77
N ALA A 216 -1.19 -28.55 -21.15
CA ALA A 216 -2.56 -28.16 -21.49
C ALA A 216 -3.09 -28.85 -22.77
N GLU A 217 -2.23 -29.11 -23.76
CA GLU A 217 -2.60 -29.89 -24.95
C GLU A 217 -2.78 -31.38 -24.65
N ALA A 218 -2.11 -31.90 -23.62
CA ALA A 218 -2.23 -33.29 -23.18
C ALA A 218 -3.43 -33.52 -22.25
N GLU A 219 -3.99 -32.47 -21.65
CA GLU A 219 -5.23 -32.58 -20.89
C GLU A 219 -6.37 -33.00 -21.84
N PRO A 220 -7.13 -34.06 -21.50
CA PRO A 220 -8.24 -34.50 -22.33
C PRO A 220 -9.24 -33.34 -22.49
N PRO A 221 -9.82 -33.16 -23.69
CA PRO A 221 -10.78 -32.09 -23.93
C PRO A 221 -11.88 -32.21 -22.88
N PHE A 222 -12.21 -31.08 -22.26
CA PHE A 222 -13.30 -31.02 -21.30
C PHE A 222 -14.55 -31.56 -21.98
N VAL A 223 -14.97 -32.74 -21.55
CA VAL A 223 -16.26 -33.30 -21.94
C VAL A 223 -17.26 -32.58 -21.04
N PRO A 224 -18.04 -31.60 -21.56
CA PRO A 224 -19.17 -31.12 -20.79
C PRO A 224 -20.00 -32.35 -20.44
N GLU A 225 -20.43 -32.46 -19.19
CA GLU A 225 -21.39 -33.50 -18.81
C GLU A 225 -22.71 -33.20 -19.53
N ASP A 226 -22.80 -33.60 -20.79
CA ASP A 226 -24.02 -33.62 -21.58
C ASP A 226 -24.93 -34.65 -20.94
N GLY A 227 -25.82 -34.17 -20.07
CA GLY A 227 -26.86 -35.00 -19.49
C GLY A 227 -27.03 -34.89 -17.98
N ALA A 228 -26.99 -33.67 -17.43
CA ALA A 228 -27.99 -33.40 -16.40
C ALA A 228 -29.36 -33.53 -17.09
N ALA A 229 -29.93 -34.74 -17.04
CA ALA A 229 -31.25 -35.02 -17.55
C ALA A 229 -32.21 -33.94 -17.03
N PRO A 230 -33.07 -33.35 -17.87
CA PRO A 230 -34.05 -32.39 -17.38
C PRO A 230 -34.82 -33.06 -16.24
N ASP A 231 -34.88 -32.38 -15.09
CA ASP A 231 -35.60 -32.87 -13.93
C ASP A 231 -37.03 -33.24 -14.36
N PRO A 232 -37.46 -34.50 -14.16
CA PRO A 232 -38.76 -34.96 -14.63
C PRO A 232 -39.95 -34.31 -13.91
N GLU A 233 -39.72 -33.42 -12.94
CA GLU A 233 -40.77 -32.87 -12.09
C GLU A 233 -41.53 -31.66 -12.68
N GLU A 234 -41.10 -31.05 -13.78
CA GLU A 234 -41.77 -29.85 -14.34
C GLU A 234 -42.93 -30.16 -15.32
N SER A 235 -43.38 -31.42 -15.44
CA SER A 235 -44.40 -31.81 -16.44
C SER A 235 -45.79 -32.18 -15.88
N ALA A 236 -46.07 -31.88 -14.61
CA ALA A 236 -47.32 -32.31 -13.96
C ALA A 236 -48.47 -31.28 -13.89
N ASP A 237 -48.30 -30.04 -14.37
CA ASP A 237 -49.35 -29.00 -14.32
C ASP A 237 -49.70 -28.42 -15.71
N ALA A 238 -50.26 -29.26 -16.59
CA ALA A 238 -50.92 -28.83 -17.82
C ALA A 238 -52.19 -29.65 -18.11
#